data_AF-A0A353T4T3-F1
#
_entry.id   AF-A0A353T4T3-F1
#
_cell.length_a   1.000
_cell.length_b   1.000
_cell.length_c   1.000
_cell.angle_alpha   90.00
_cell.angle_beta   90.00
_cell.angle_gamma   90.00
#
_symmetry.space_group_name_H-M   'P 1'
#
loop_
_entity.id
_entity.type
_entity.pdbx_description
1 polymer ?
#
loop_
_entity_poly.entity_id
_entity_poly.type
_entity_poly.pdbx_seq_one_letter_code
_entity_poly.pdbx_strand_id
1 'polypeptide(L)'
;MAIEKAGIQNSTGVFVTAFGIAPEFYVKDNKVLWGPAQPEFKDYLKLMHDWYKEGLIDPDFPTRDGKETESQYMRSQLAAKMQDGTALPLKTEPEGIQFVGAPYPKLNDSSDDIHWTYRNNMDRGNWTVITRDCRNPEAAVKWMDWGYTVEGANIMNFGPKGQTYDEKNELGMPQYFKEFAPPNWDIKNEVFRRHNGPYLKSDYRSNPRRSIDRLEKFRVVWEEQQKNHDDWHLPPVTLTAEEGAESATILSDANTYRDEMMVKFITGTEPLSKFDSYQSTINGFGIDQVCELYETALKRYNKR
;
A
#
# COMPACT_ATOMS: atom_id res chain seq x y z
N MET A 1 -11.37 -14.78 -7.43
CA MET A 1 -10.40 -13.67 -7.32
C MET A 1 -9.69 -13.78 -5.99
N ALA A 2 -8.45 -13.28 -5.93
CA ALA A 2 -7.64 -13.28 -4.71
C ALA A 2 -7.79 -11.94 -3.97
N ILE A 3 -8.22 -11.99 -2.71
CA ILE A 3 -8.26 -10.85 -1.78
C ILE A 3 -7.28 -11.04 -0.61
N GLU A 4 -7.08 -10.00 0.21
CA GLU A 4 -6.23 -10.09 1.41
C GLU A 4 -6.91 -10.88 2.54
N LYS A 5 -6.11 -11.39 3.48
CA LYS A 5 -6.57 -12.23 4.59
C LYS A 5 -7.67 -11.60 5.44
N ALA A 6 -7.59 -10.28 5.64
CA ALA A 6 -8.57 -9.52 6.42
C ALA A 6 -9.89 -9.27 5.67
N GLY A 7 -9.96 -9.58 4.37
CA GLY A 7 -11.13 -9.29 3.52
C GLY A 7 -11.10 -7.92 2.84
N ILE A 8 -10.23 -7.01 3.28
CA ILE A 8 -10.03 -5.65 2.74
C ILE A 8 -8.57 -5.43 2.36
N GLN A 9 -8.30 -4.63 1.32
CA GLN A 9 -6.94 -4.20 1.01
C GLN A 9 -6.61 -2.86 1.69
N ASN A 10 -5.94 -2.90 2.84
CA ASN A 10 -5.65 -1.69 3.62
C ASN A 10 -4.73 -0.71 2.89
N SER A 11 -3.83 -1.23 2.06
CA SER A 11 -2.89 -0.40 1.31
C SER A 11 -3.54 0.33 0.13
N THR A 12 -4.45 -0.32 -0.61
CA THR A 12 -4.93 0.19 -1.90
C THR A 12 -6.41 0.58 -1.91
N GLY A 13 -7.20 0.08 -0.97
CA GLY A 13 -8.61 0.43 -0.81
C GLY A 13 -9.51 0.10 -2.00
N VAL A 14 -9.04 -0.67 -2.98
CA VAL A 14 -9.61 -0.67 -4.36
C VAL A 14 -11.12 -0.83 -4.45
N PHE A 15 -11.73 -1.68 -3.63
CA PHE A 15 -13.18 -1.90 -3.67
C PHE A 15 -13.94 -1.03 -2.66
N VAL A 16 -13.34 -0.74 -1.51
CA VAL A 16 -14.01 0.01 -0.43
C VAL A 16 -14.15 1.49 -0.80
N THR A 17 -13.21 2.03 -1.59
CA THR A 17 -13.23 3.42 -2.06
C THR A 17 -14.41 3.73 -2.96
N ALA A 18 -14.92 2.73 -3.70
CA ALA A 18 -16.12 2.89 -4.50
C ALA A 18 -17.34 3.27 -3.64
N PHE A 19 -17.35 2.95 -2.34
CA PHE A 19 -18.43 3.26 -1.41
C PHE A 19 -18.28 4.63 -0.72
N GLY A 20 -17.35 5.48 -1.18
CA GLY A 20 -17.17 6.81 -0.59
C GLY A 20 -16.56 6.78 0.82
N ILE A 21 -15.71 5.77 1.10
CA ILE A 21 -14.93 5.62 2.32
C ILE A 21 -13.54 5.03 2.02
N ALA A 22 -12.53 5.30 2.85
CA ALA A 22 -11.20 4.70 2.72
C ALA A 22 -11.07 3.38 3.51
N PRO A 23 -10.05 2.53 3.27
CA PRO A 23 -9.87 1.33 4.07
C PRO A 23 -9.39 1.60 5.50
N GLU A 24 -8.82 2.78 5.75
CA GLU A 24 -8.26 3.21 7.02
C GLU A 24 -8.69 4.66 7.33
N PHE A 25 -7.82 5.45 7.96
CA PHE A 25 -8.05 6.86 8.19
C PHE A 25 -8.02 7.68 6.90
N TYR A 26 -8.97 8.59 6.77
CA TYR A 26 -9.08 9.55 5.67
C TYR A 26 -9.64 10.87 6.16
N VAL A 27 -9.53 11.90 5.33
CA VAL A 27 -10.05 13.24 5.62
C VAL A 27 -11.27 13.49 4.76
N LYS A 28 -12.38 13.93 5.33
CA LYS A 28 -13.56 14.38 4.58
C LYS A 28 -14.16 15.57 5.30
N ASP A 29 -14.40 16.65 4.58
CA ASP A 29 -14.94 17.90 5.15
C ASP A 29 -14.13 18.43 6.36
N ASN A 30 -12.80 18.35 6.28
CA ASN A 30 -11.85 18.69 7.35
C ASN A 30 -11.95 17.85 8.64
N LYS A 31 -12.66 16.72 8.59
CA LYS A 31 -12.71 15.74 9.67
C LYS A 31 -11.89 14.52 9.34
N VAL A 32 -11.23 13.94 10.35
CA VAL A 32 -10.59 12.64 10.19
C VAL A 32 -11.62 11.57 10.53
N LEU A 33 -11.79 10.62 9.62
CA LEU A 33 -12.73 9.52 9.74
C LEU A 33 -11.96 8.20 9.58
N TRP A 34 -12.43 7.15 10.24
CA TRP A 34 -11.95 5.78 10.01
C TRP A 34 -13.00 5.01 9.23
N GLY A 35 -12.66 4.57 8.02
CA GLY A 35 -13.60 3.95 7.08
C GLY A 35 -14.38 2.76 7.64
N PRO A 36 -13.74 1.80 8.32
CA PRO A 36 -14.43 0.65 8.91
C PRO A 36 -15.44 0.97 10.02
N ALA A 37 -15.46 2.21 10.55
CA ALA A 37 -16.49 2.68 11.49
C ALA A 37 -17.70 3.32 10.79
N GLN A 38 -17.61 3.62 9.49
CA GLN A 38 -18.67 4.35 8.78
C GLN A 38 -19.84 3.44 8.35
N PRO A 39 -21.08 3.96 8.26
CA PRO A 39 -22.24 3.17 7.84
C PRO A 39 -22.09 2.51 6.46
N GLU A 40 -21.46 3.19 5.51
CA GLU A 40 -21.24 2.74 4.12
C GLU A 40 -20.42 1.45 4.06
N PHE A 41 -19.66 1.15 5.12
CA PHE A 41 -18.92 -0.09 5.24
C PHE A 41 -19.82 -1.33 5.22
N LYS A 42 -21.08 -1.21 5.64
CA LYS A 42 -22.08 -2.29 5.56
C LYS A 42 -22.36 -2.71 4.12
N ASP A 43 -22.45 -1.75 3.21
CA ASP A 43 -22.74 -2.02 1.80
C ASP A 43 -21.54 -2.64 1.09
N TYR A 44 -20.32 -2.22 1.47
CA TYR A 44 -19.10 -2.91 1.07
C TYR A 44 -19.08 -4.37 1.52
N LEU A 45 -19.34 -4.63 2.81
CA LEU A 45 -19.37 -6.00 3.35
C LEU A 45 -20.46 -6.85 2.68
N LYS A 46 -21.60 -6.25 2.34
CA LYS A 46 -22.66 -6.91 1.58
C LYS A 46 -22.17 -7.36 0.20
N LEU A 47 -21.53 -6.46 -0.56
CA LEU A 47 -20.96 -6.82 -1.87
C LEU A 47 -19.95 -7.96 -1.75
N MET A 48 -19.05 -7.88 -0.77
CA MET A 48 -18.03 -8.91 -0.54
C MET A 48 -18.65 -10.25 -0.12
N HIS A 49 -19.71 -10.23 0.70
CA HIS A 49 -20.47 -11.43 1.06
C HIS A 49 -21.17 -12.05 -0.16
N ASP A 50 -21.81 -11.24 -1.00
CA ASP A 50 -22.48 -11.71 -2.22
C ASP A 50 -21.46 -12.35 -3.18
N TRP A 51 -20.31 -11.71 -3.40
CA TRP A 51 -19.22 -12.29 -4.20
C TRP A 51 -18.63 -13.57 -3.62
N TYR A 52 -18.54 -13.69 -2.29
CA TYR A 52 -18.11 -14.92 -1.65
C TYR A 52 -19.12 -16.05 -1.88
N LYS A 53 -20.41 -15.76 -1.69
CA LYS A 53 -21.51 -16.72 -1.90
C LYS A 53 -21.63 -17.17 -3.35
N GLU A 54 -21.35 -16.29 -4.31
CA GLU A 54 -21.31 -16.58 -5.74
C GLU A 54 -20.04 -17.34 -6.18
N GLY A 55 -19.08 -17.57 -5.28
CA GLY A 55 -17.82 -18.25 -5.60
C GLY A 55 -16.83 -17.38 -6.37
N LEU A 56 -17.04 -16.06 -6.39
CA LEU A 56 -16.14 -15.10 -7.04
C LEU A 56 -14.90 -14.81 -6.19
N ILE A 57 -14.98 -14.98 -4.87
CA ILE A 57 -13.85 -14.87 -3.94
C ILE A 57 -13.33 -16.26 -3.62
N ASP A 58 -12.00 -16.42 -3.63
CA ASP A 58 -11.34 -17.64 -3.18
C ASP A 58 -11.73 -17.97 -1.72
N PRO A 59 -12.37 -19.12 -1.44
CA PRO A 59 -12.87 -19.45 -0.11
C PRO A 59 -11.78 -19.53 0.96
N ASP A 60 -10.54 -19.81 0.56
CA ASP A 60 -9.40 -19.95 1.47
C ASP A 60 -8.69 -18.62 1.77
N PHE A 61 -9.26 -17.47 1.35
CA PHE A 61 -8.67 -16.16 1.63
C PHE A 61 -8.27 -15.92 3.10
N PRO A 62 -9.00 -16.40 4.15
CA PRO A 62 -8.64 -16.12 5.54
C PRO A 62 -7.40 -16.88 6.03
N THR A 63 -6.92 -17.89 5.30
CA THR A 63 -5.75 -18.71 5.69
C THR A 63 -4.60 -18.58 4.68
N ARG A 64 -4.88 -18.03 3.51
CA ARG A 64 -3.93 -17.90 2.41
C ARG A 64 -2.82 -16.90 2.70
N ASP A 65 -1.59 -17.31 2.37
CA ASP A 65 -0.41 -16.44 2.42
C ASP A 65 -0.01 -15.93 1.02
N GLY A 66 1.06 -15.13 0.99
CA GLY A 66 1.59 -14.57 -0.25
C GLY A 66 2.14 -15.62 -1.22
N LYS A 67 2.72 -16.73 -0.72
CA LYS A 67 3.29 -17.79 -1.56
C LYS A 67 2.21 -18.63 -2.22
N GLU A 68 1.16 -18.97 -1.48
CA GLU A 68 0.02 -19.69 -2.05
C GLU A 68 -0.70 -18.83 -3.08
N THR A 69 -0.88 -17.53 -2.79
CA THR A 69 -1.41 -16.58 -3.78
C THR A 69 -0.55 -16.53 -5.04
N GLU A 70 0.77 -16.57 -4.89
CA GLU A 70 1.70 -16.65 -6.02
C GLU A 70 1.55 -17.93 -6.82
N SER A 71 1.47 -19.06 -6.13
CA SER A 71 1.23 -20.36 -6.75
C SER A 71 -0.06 -20.40 -7.55
N GLN A 72 -1.16 -19.82 -7.03
CA GLN A 72 -2.46 -19.80 -7.70
C GLN A 72 -2.40 -19.03 -9.04
N TYR A 73 -1.81 -17.83 -9.10
CA TYR A 73 -1.74 -17.11 -10.38
C TYR A 73 -0.77 -17.78 -11.36
N MET A 74 0.31 -18.41 -10.88
CA MET A 74 1.25 -19.16 -11.74
C MET A 74 0.63 -20.45 -12.30
N ARG A 75 -0.42 -20.98 -11.65
CA ARG A 75 -1.22 -22.11 -12.14
C ARG A 75 -2.45 -21.69 -12.93
N SER A 76 -2.58 -20.41 -13.30
CA SER A 76 -3.77 -19.86 -13.98
C SER A 76 -5.09 -20.06 -13.21
N GLN A 77 -5.05 -20.10 -11.87
CA GLN A 77 -6.22 -20.31 -11.02
C GLN A 77 -6.89 -18.99 -10.58
N LEU A 78 -6.33 -17.83 -10.93
CA LEU A 78 -6.86 -16.52 -10.57
C LEU A 78 -7.21 -15.72 -11.82
N ALA A 79 -8.48 -15.33 -11.95
CA ALA A 79 -8.95 -14.41 -13.00
C ALA A 79 -8.63 -12.94 -12.67
N ALA A 80 -8.58 -12.58 -11.39
CA ALA A 80 -8.31 -11.23 -10.93
C ALA A 80 -7.59 -11.25 -9.57
N LYS A 81 -6.67 -10.30 -9.40
CA LYS A 81 -5.95 -10.05 -8.15
C LYS A 81 -5.56 -8.57 -8.09
N MET A 82 -5.66 -8.00 -6.89
CA MET A 82 -5.01 -6.72 -6.61
C MET A 82 -3.50 -6.91 -6.45
N GLN A 83 -2.70 -6.30 -7.31
CA GLN A 83 -1.25 -6.38 -7.28
C GLN A 83 -0.61 -5.20 -8.01
N ASP A 84 0.65 -4.94 -7.71
CA ASP A 84 1.44 -4.02 -8.51
C ASP A 84 1.49 -4.46 -9.99
N GLY A 85 1.27 -3.51 -10.90
CA GLY A 85 1.25 -3.73 -12.35
C GLY A 85 2.62 -4.03 -12.98
N THR A 86 3.66 -4.33 -12.18
CA THR A 86 5.02 -4.56 -12.68
C THR A 86 5.54 -5.96 -12.37
N ALA A 87 5.48 -6.40 -11.12
CA ALA A 87 6.04 -7.67 -10.69
C ALA A 87 5.20 -8.84 -11.23
N LEU A 88 3.87 -8.71 -11.23
CA LEU A 88 2.99 -9.78 -11.69
C LEU A 88 3.20 -10.11 -13.18
N PRO A 89 3.16 -9.16 -14.13
CA PRO A 89 3.43 -9.47 -15.54
C PRO A 89 4.84 -10.00 -15.78
N LEU A 90 5.85 -9.52 -15.06
CA LEU A 90 7.23 -10.01 -15.20
C LEU A 90 7.38 -11.49 -14.83
N LYS A 91 6.59 -11.99 -13.87
CA LYS A 91 6.58 -13.40 -13.47
C LYS A 91 5.70 -14.28 -14.35
N THR A 92 4.55 -13.76 -14.78
CA THR A 92 3.48 -14.56 -15.40
C THR A 92 3.61 -14.67 -16.92
N GLU A 93 4.07 -13.63 -17.60
CA GLU A 93 4.18 -13.63 -19.07
C GLU A 93 5.17 -14.69 -19.62
N PRO A 94 6.35 -14.95 -19.00
CA PRO A 94 7.24 -16.03 -19.45
C PRO A 94 6.58 -17.42 -19.41
N GLU A 95 5.61 -17.62 -18.52
CA GLU A 95 4.82 -18.84 -18.42
C GLU A 95 3.58 -18.83 -19.32
N GLY A 96 3.44 -17.83 -20.20
CA GLY A 96 2.30 -17.70 -21.11
C GLY A 96 1.03 -17.15 -20.46
N ILE A 97 1.09 -16.68 -19.22
CA ILE A 97 -0.07 -16.15 -18.48
C ILE A 97 -0.10 -14.63 -18.64
N GLN A 98 -1.23 -14.10 -19.13
CA GLN A 98 -1.37 -12.68 -19.45
C GLN A 98 -2.40 -12.02 -18.53
N PHE A 99 -1.98 -10.96 -17.85
CA PHE A 99 -2.87 -10.06 -17.11
C PHE A 99 -2.99 -8.72 -17.85
N VAL A 100 -4.12 -8.04 -17.65
CA VAL A 100 -4.36 -6.67 -18.12
C VAL A 100 -4.61 -5.76 -16.93
N GLY A 101 -4.28 -4.48 -17.07
CA GLY A 101 -4.65 -3.47 -16.09
C GLY A 101 -6.16 -3.26 -16.11
N ALA A 102 -6.79 -3.24 -14.93
CA ALA A 102 -8.19 -2.89 -14.75
C ALA A 102 -8.29 -1.54 -14.03
N PRO A 103 -9.23 -0.66 -14.41
CA PRO A 103 -9.45 0.60 -13.71
C PRO A 103 -9.91 0.38 -12.27
N TYR A 104 -9.77 1.41 -11.42
CA TYR A 104 -10.43 1.45 -10.12
C TYR A 104 -11.94 1.25 -10.29
N PRO A 105 -12.55 0.34 -9.50
CA PRO A 105 -13.99 0.18 -9.45
C PRO A 105 -14.70 1.49 -9.09
N LYS A 106 -15.84 1.70 -9.72
CA LYS A 106 -16.83 2.72 -9.36
C LYS A 106 -18.16 2.04 -9.07
N LEU A 107 -18.98 2.63 -8.20
CA LEU A 107 -20.35 2.12 -7.98
C LEU A 107 -21.22 2.25 -9.24
N ASN A 108 -20.99 3.28 -10.06
CA ASN A 108 -21.65 3.49 -11.34
C ASN A 108 -20.78 4.39 -12.24
N ASP A 109 -21.04 4.35 -13.56
CA ASP A 109 -20.24 5.06 -14.57
C ASP A 109 -20.24 6.59 -14.40
N SER A 110 -21.29 7.13 -13.76
CA SER A 110 -21.45 8.56 -13.47
C SER A 110 -20.84 9.01 -12.15
N SER A 111 -20.29 8.10 -11.34
CA SER A 111 -19.81 8.42 -10.00
C SER A 111 -18.39 8.98 -10.03
N ASP A 112 -18.18 10.04 -9.26
CA ASP A 112 -16.87 10.65 -8.98
C ASP A 112 -16.29 10.13 -7.64
N ASP A 113 -16.78 8.97 -7.15
CA ASP A 113 -16.56 8.49 -5.78
C ASP A 113 -15.11 8.06 -5.46
N ILE A 114 -14.19 8.14 -6.42
CA ILE A 114 -12.79 7.76 -6.21
C ILE A 114 -12.07 8.96 -5.59
N HIS A 115 -12.23 9.15 -4.28
CA HIS A 115 -11.61 10.25 -3.53
C HIS A 115 -10.31 9.86 -2.78
N TRP A 116 -10.09 8.56 -2.63
CA TRP A 116 -8.95 8.00 -1.94
C TRP A 116 -8.36 6.88 -2.79
N THR A 117 -7.04 6.90 -2.97
CA THR A 117 -6.34 5.89 -3.76
C THR A 117 -5.03 5.48 -3.11
N TYR A 118 -4.29 4.53 -3.70
CA TYR A 118 -2.96 4.25 -3.19
C TYR A 118 -2.03 5.44 -3.46
N ARG A 119 -1.52 6.06 -2.41
CA ARG A 119 -0.53 7.14 -2.51
C ARG A 119 0.88 6.64 -2.21
N ASN A 120 1.80 6.90 -3.12
CA ASN A 120 3.22 6.73 -2.86
C ASN A 120 3.79 7.99 -2.20
N ASN A 121 3.78 8.03 -0.87
CA ASN A 121 4.37 9.14 -0.12
C ASN A 121 5.88 9.25 -0.38
N MET A 122 6.38 10.50 -0.51
CA MET A 122 7.82 10.77 -0.66
C MET A 122 8.61 10.23 0.54
N ASP A 123 8.03 10.34 1.73
CA ASP A 123 8.50 9.69 2.95
C ASP A 123 7.48 8.64 3.39
N ARG A 124 7.93 7.39 3.50
CA ARG A 124 7.10 6.23 3.89
C ARG A 124 7.12 5.96 5.40
N GLY A 125 7.72 6.85 6.21
CA GLY A 125 7.87 6.65 7.65
C GLY A 125 8.89 5.58 8.01
N ASN A 126 9.80 5.26 7.09
CA ASN A 126 10.87 4.28 7.31
C ASN A 126 12.14 5.00 7.77
N TRP A 127 12.35 5.02 9.07
CA TRP A 127 13.46 5.75 9.68
C TRP A 127 14.67 4.85 9.87
N THR A 128 15.85 5.34 9.48
CA THR A 128 17.11 4.73 9.94
C THR A 128 17.46 5.38 11.28
N VAL A 129 17.64 4.56 12.32
CA VAL A 129 17.85 5.04 13.69
C VAL A 129 19.20 4.61 14.24
N ILE A 130 19.79 5.44 15.10
CA ILE A 130 20.98 5.10 15.88
C ILE A 130 20.52 4.64 17.26
N THR A 131 20.82 3.39 17.60
CA THR A 131 20.49 2.81 18.91
C THR A 131 21.35 3.41 20.01
N ARG A 132 20.86 3.41 21.25
CA ARG A 132 21.63 3.78 22.45
C ARG A 132 22.97 3.03 22.56
N ASP A 133 23.02 1.79 22.11
CA ASP A 133 24.19 0.93 22.26
C ASP A 133 25.23 1.12 21.13
N CYS A 134 25.03 2.09 20.23
CA CYS A 134 25.97 2.41 19.16
C CYS A 134 27.28 2.94 19.75
N ARG A 135 28.37 2.19 19.60
CA ARG A 135 29.68 2.55 20.16
C ARG A 135 30.33 3.77 19.50
N ASN A 136 29.90 4.13 18.30
CA ASN A 136 30.43 5.29 17.57
C ASN A 136 29.30 6.01 16.80
N PRO A 137 28.48 6.80 17.51
CA PRO A 137 27.37 7.53 16.89
C PRO A 137 27.85 8.56 15.86
N GLU A 138 29.03 9.17 16.06
CA GLU A 138 29.58 10.15 15.11
C GLU A 138 29.87 9.51 13.74
N ALA A 139 30.51 8.34 13.72
CA ALA A 139 30.75 7.61 12.48
C ALA A 139 29.45 7.15 11.82
N ALA A 140 28.46 6.71 12.61
CA ALA A 140 27.15 6.34 12.10
C ALA A 140 26.46 7.53 11.41
N VAL A 141 26.45 8.71 12.04
CA VAL A 141 25.89 9.93 11.45
C VAL A 141 26.62 10.31 10.17
N LYS A 142 27.96 10.27 10.13
CA LYS A 142 28.73 10.55 8.91
C LYS A 142 28.40 9.59 7.76
N TRP A 143 28.19 8.30 8.06
CA TRP A 143 27.78 7.33 7.05
C TRP A 143 26.36 7.58 6.53
N MET A 144 25.43 7.94 7.42
CA MET A 144 24.07 8.32 7.05
C MET A 144 24.08 9.58 6.16
N ASP A 145 24.82 10.62 6.56
CA ASP A 145 24.97 11.87 5.81
C ASP A 145 25.60 11.63 4.42
N TRP A 146 26.60 10.75 4.33
CA TRP A 146 27.19 10.34 3.06
C TRP A 146 26.16 9.79 2.07
N GLY A 147 25.15 9.04 2.54
CA GLY A 147 24.06 8.54 1.68
C GLY A 147 23.21 9.64 1.03
N TYR A 148 23.20 10.84 1.60
CA TYR A 148 22.53 12.01 1.03
C TYR A 148 23.42 12.83 0.07
N THR A 149 24.70 12.48 -0.08
CA THR A 149 25.56 13.03 -1.14
C THR A 149 25.21 12.43 -2.50
N VAL A 150 25.60 13.10 -3.59
CA VAL A 150 25.41 12.57 -4.96
C VAL A 150 26.11 11.21 -5.14
N GLU A 151 27.31 11.05 -4.58
CA GLU A 151 28.07 9.81 -4.65
C GLU A 151 27.38 8.68 -3.90
N GLY A 152 27.05 8.90 -2.63
CA GLY A 152 26.39 7.90 -1.78
C GLY A 152 25.02 7.51 -2.32
N ALA A 153 24.20 8.50 -2.73
CA ALA A 153 22.92 8.24 -3.35
C ALA A 153 23.05 7.43 -4.65
N ASN A 154 24.07 7.69 -5.48
CA ASN A 154 24.30 6.91 -6.69
C ASN A 154 24.65 5.45 -6.37
N ILE A 155 25.53 5.22 -5.39
CA ILE A 155 25.91 3.86 -4.99
C ILE A 155 24.72 3.11 -4.38
N MET A 156 23.95 3.76 -3.51
CA MET A 156 22.80 3.14 -2.83
C MET A 156 21.54 2.97 -3.70
N ASN A 157 21.52 3.56 -4.90
CA ASN A 157 20.45 3.35 -5.90
C ASN A 157 20.87 2.44 -7.05
N PHE A 158 22.09 2.60 -7.56
CA PHE A 158 22.54 2.02 -8.83
C PHE A 158 23.69 1.03 -8.66
N GLY A 159 24.30 0.97 -7.48
CA GLY A 159 25.55 0.25 -7.23
C GLY A 159 26.79 0.97 -7.78
N PRO A 160 27.97 0.35 -7.69
CA PRO A 160 29.21 0.96 -8.15
C PRO A 160 29.30 1.02 -9.69
N LYS A 161 29.64 2.19 -10.23
CA LYS A 161 29.96 2.38 -11.65
C LYS A 161 31.13 1.46 -12.06
N GLY A 162 31.03 0.83 -13.23
CA GLY A 162 31.98 -0.17 -13.73
C GLY A 162 31.77 -1.57 -13.16
N GLN A 163 30.88 -1.74 -12.18
CA GLN A 163 30.51 -3.06 -11.63
C GLN A 163 29.05 -3.42 -11.89
N THR A 164 28.15 -2.44 -11.79
CA THR A 164 26.71 -2.64 -12.03
C THR A 164 26.23 -1.95 -13.31
N TYR A 165 26.83 -0.83 -13.70
CA TYR A 165 26.53 -0.06 -14.91
C TYR A 165 27.74 0.79 -15.34
N ASP A 166 27.81 1.17 -16.62
CA ASP A 166 28.85 2.05 -17.15
C ASP A 166 28.35 3.46 -17.48
N GLU A 167 27.19 3.57 -18.11
CA GLU A 167 26.64 4.85 -18.59
C GLU A 167 25.23 5.08 -18.08
N LYS A 168 24.79 6.34 -18.12
CA LYS A 168 23.41 6.74 -17.86
C LYS A 168 22.82 7.35 -19.12
N ASN A 169 21.55 7.09 -19.38
CA ASN A 169 20.82 7.71 -20.47
C ASN A 169 20.46 9.18 -20.15
N GLU A 170 19.80 9.85 -21.10
CA GLU A 170 19.38 11.26 -20.98
C GLU A 170 18.43 11.53 -19.81
N LEU A 171 17.69 10.51 -19.34
CA LEU A 171 16.79 10.59 -18.17
C LEU A 171 17.53 10.37 -16.84
N GLY A 172 18.85 10.13 -16.89
CA GLY A 172 19.70 9.83 -15.73
C GLY A 172 19.56 8.40 -15.21
N MET A 173 19.01 7.48 -16.02
CA MET A 173 18.87 6.07 -15.67
C MET A 173 20.10 5.28 -16.11
N PRO A 174 20.68 4.42 -15.26
CA PRO A 174 21.84 3.62 -15.63
C PRO A 174 21.47 2.52 -16.64
N GLN A 175 22.39 2.26 -17.56
CA GLN A 175 22.37 1.03 -18.36
C GLN A 175 23.04 -0.09 -17.55
N TYR A 176 22.23 -0.86 -16.84
CA TYR A 176 22.72 -1.99 -16.04
C TYR A 176 23.32 -3.09 -16.93
N PHE A 177 24.40 -3.73 -16.45
CA PHE A 177 24.95 -4.90 -17.12
C PHE A 177 23.94 -6.06 -17.17
N LYS A 178 24.09 -6.96 -18.15
CA LYS A 178 23.13 -8.06 -18.40
C LYS A 178 22.86 -8.94 -17.18
N GLU A 179 23.85 -9.14 -16.30
CA GLU A 179 23.67 -9.93 -15.09
C GLU A 179 22.78 -9.25 -14.03
N PHE A 180 22.59 -7.94 -14.15
CA PHE A 180 21.68 -7.09 -13.40
C PHE A 180 20.44 -6.74 -14.25
N ALA A 181 20.18 -7.50 -15.31
CA ALA A 181 19.00 -7.43 -16.18
C ALA A 181 18.03 -8.61 -15.88
N PRO A 182 16.84 -8.70 -16.50
CA PRO A 182 15.93 -9.83 -16.33
C PRO A 182 16.60 -11.15 -16.71
N PRO A 183 16.24 -12.28 -16.06
CA PRO A 183 15.25 -12.40 -14.98
C PRO A 183 15.84 -12.10 -13.58
N ASN A 184 17.11 -11.73 -13.47
CA ASN A 184 17.83 -11.65 -12.19
C ASN A 184 17.66 -10.32 -11.43
N TRP A 185 16.73 -9.46 -11.89
CA TRP A 185 16.52 -8.13 -11.33
C TRP A 185 16.30 -8.16 -9.82
N ASP A 186 15.50 -9.07 -9.30
CA ASP A 186 15.06 -8.96 -7.90
C ASP A 186 16.17 -9.29 -6.92
N ILE A 187 16.94 -10.34 -7.22
CA ILE A 187 18.04 -10.80 -6.36
C ILE A 187 19.13 -9.74 -6.27
N LYS A 188 19.51 -9.14 -7.42
CA LYS A 188 20.63 -8.19 -7.46
C LYS A 188 20.22 -6.74 -7.15
N ASN A 189 18.96 -6.34 -7.40
CA ASN A 189 18.48 -5.00 -7.06
C ASN A 189 18.36 -4.79 -5.54
N GLU A 190 18.01 -5.81 -4.74
CA GLU A 190 17.92 -5.61 -3.28
C GLU A 190 19.27 -5.30 -2.61
N VAL A 191 20.37 -5.66 -3.26
CA VAL A 191 21.73 -5.39 -2.78
C VAL A 191 22.09 -3.90 -2.94
N PHE A 192 21.72 -3.29 -4.07
CA PHE A 192 22.14 -1.94 -4.45
C PHE A 192 21.00 -0.91 -4.52
N ARG A 193 19.77 -1.32 -4.20
CA ARG A 193 18.56 -0.50 -4.17
C ARG A 193 17.67 -0.95 -3.02
N ARG A 194 18.19 -0.86 -1.79
CA ARG A 194 17.44 -1.17 -0.57
C ARG A 194 16.16 -0.36 -0.55
N HIS A 195 15.01 -0.97 -0.23
CA HIS A 195 13.75 -0.23 -0.29
C HIS A 195 13.74 1.01 0.63
N ASN A 196 14.48 0.95 1.74
CA ASN A 196 14.59 1.98 2.78
C ASN A 196 16.07 2.17 3.21
N GLY A 197 16.44 3.38 3.60
CA GLY A 197 17.77 3.70 4.14
C GLY A 197 18.03 5.22 4.21
N PRO A 198 19.16 5.66 4.80
CA PRO A 198 19.50 7.06 4.95
C PRO A 198 20.14 7.61 3.67
N TYR A 199 19.37 7.70 2.60
CA TYR A 199 19.87 8.17 1.31
C TYR A 199 18.77 8.78 0.44
N LEU A 200 19.16 9.61 -0.54
CA LEU A 200 18.23 10.14 -1.53
C LEU A 200 17.83 9.03 -2.51
N LYS A 201 16.64 8.46 -2.30
CA LYS A 201 16.09 7.40 -3.15
C LYS A 201 15.58 7.93 -4.49
N SER A 202 15.83 7.20 -5.56
CA SER A 202 15.33 7.51 -6.90
C SER A 202 14.70 6.28 -7.56
N ASP A 203 13.55 5.81 -7.04
CA ASP A 203 12.88 4.60 -7.56
C ASP A 203 12.62 4.67 -9.07
N TYR A 204 12.18 5.82 -9.58
CA TYR A 204 11.91 5.99 -11.01
C TYR A 204 13.14 5.70 -11.88
N ARG A 205 14.33 6.17 -11.45
CA ARG A 205 15.56 6.01 -12.24
C ARG A 205 16.29 4.70 -11.95
N SER A 206 16.22 4.20 -10.72
CA SER A 206 16.97 3.03 -10.25
C SER A 206 16.21 1.71 -10.35
N ASN A 207 14.91 1.78 -10.64
CA ASN A 207 14.11 0.59 -10.88
C ASN A 207 14.01 0.31 -12.38
N PRO A 208 14.72 -0.71 -12.91
CA PRO A 208 14.72 -1.00 -14.34
C PRO A 208 13.34 -1.45 -14.85
N ARG A 209 12.41 -1.82 -13.96
CA ARG A 209 11.02 -2.10 -14.32
C ARG A 209 10.27 -0.84 -14.82
N ARG A 210 10.76 0.36 -14.47
CA ARG A 210 10.13 1.65 -14.83
C ARG A 210 10.39 2.04 -16.29
N SER A 211 11.48 1.57 -16.90
CA SER A 211 11.81 1.83 -18.31
C SER A 211 11.23 0.80 -19.29
N ILE A 212 10.31 -0.07 -18.85
CA ILE A 212 9.68 -1.05 -19.72
C ILE A 212 8.32 -0.51 -20.16
N ASP A 213 8.22 -0.06 -21.41
CA ASP A 213 7.00 0.54 -21.98
C ASP A 213 5.76 -0.34 -21.80
N ARG A 214 5.89 -1.66 -22.03
CA ARG A 214 4.76 -2.58 -21.86
C ARG A 214 4.26 -2.70 -20.42
N LEU A 215 5.07 -2.32 -19.41
CA LEU A 215 4.63 -2.26 -18.01
C LEU A 215 4.02 -0.90 -17.65
N GLU A 216 4.33 0.15 -18.41
CA GLU A 216 3.77 1.49 -18.22
C GLU A 216 2.26 1.48 -18.39
N LYS A 217 1.75 0.69 -19.35
CA LYS A 217 0.30 0.56 -19.60
C LYS A 217 -0.51 0.16 -18.36
N PHE A 218 0.06 -0.56 -17.39
CA PHE A 218 -0.65 -0.91 -16.16
C PHE A 218 -0.74 0.26 -15.19
N ARG A 219 0.25 1.16 -15.19
CA ARG A 219 0.31 2.33 -14.30
C ARG A 219 -0.64 3.43 -14.78
N VAL A 220 -0.59 3.69 -16.09
CA VAL A 220 -1.37 4.74 -16.74
C VAL A 220 -2.88 4.52 -16.57
N VAL A 221 -3.37 3.27 -16.53
CA VAL A 221 -4.80 2.97 -16.31
C VAL A 221 -5.33 3.59 -15.01
N TRP A 222 -4.52 3.61 -13.95
CA TRP A 222 -4.92 4.18 -12.66
C TRP A 222 -4.67 5.68 -12.61
N GLU A 223 -3.54 6.14 -13.16
CA GLU A 223 -3.20 7.57 -13.24
C GLU A 223 -4.23 8.37 -14.06
N GLU A 224 -4.67 7.85 -15.21
CA GLU A 224 -5.68 8.50 -16.06
C GLU A 224 -7.05 8.59 -15.39
N GLN A 225 -7.34 7.74 -14.41
CA GLN A 225 -8.60 7.77 -13.65
C GLN A 225 -8.52 8.73 -12.45
N GLN A 226 -7.31 9.01 -11.95
CA GLN A 226 -7.03 9.93 -10.83
C GLN A 226 -7.11 11.41 -11.23
N LYS A 227 -8.04 11.81 -12.10
CA LYS A 227 -8.09 13.19 -12.64
C LYS A 227 -8.38 14.27 -11.58
N ASN A 228 -8.99 13.94 -10.44
CA ASN A 228 -9.42 14.96 -9.48
C ASN A 228 -9.21 14.70 -7.97
N HIS A 229 -8.88 13.51 -7.45
CA HIS A 229 -9.11 13.30 -6.01
C HIS A 229 -8.12 12.37 -5.31
N ASP A 230 -7.15 13.00 -4.65
CA ASP A 230 -6.47 12.53 -3.44
C ASP A 230 -6.86 13.45 -2.24
N ASP A 231 -7.99 14.14 -2.36
CA ASP A 231 -8.47 15.14 -1.41
C ASP A 231 -8.86 14.53 -0.06
N TRP A 232 -9.12 13.22 -0.03
CA TRP A 232 -9.39 12.50 1.21
C TRP A 232 -8.16 11.86 1.85
N HIS A 233 -6.97 12.04 1.29
CA HIS A 233 -5.77 11.56 1.96
C HIS A 233 -5.51 12.32 3.26
N LEU A 234 -5.41 11.58 4.36
CA LEU A 234 -4.75 12.09 5.54
C LEU A 234 -3.25 12.27 5.22
N PRO A 235 -2.69 13.48 5.29
CA PRO A 235 -1.25 13.68 5.13
C PRO A 235 -0.47 12.93 6.23
N PRO A 236 0.86 12.76 6.10
CA PRO A 236 1.68 12.11 7.12
C PRO A 236 1.81 12.99 8.38
N VAL A 237 0.73 13.03 9.16
CA VAL A 237 0.66 13.77 10.41
C VAL A 237 1.49 13.09 11.49
N THR A 238 2.00 13.88 12.43
CA THR A 238 2.79 13.39 13.56
C THR A 238 1.99 13.54 14.85
N LEU A 239 1.69 12.41 15.50
CA LEU A 239 1.14 12.36 16.86
C LEU A 239 2.24 12.72 17.87
N THR A 240 1.88 13.25 19.03
CA THR A 240 2.81 13.30 20.18
C THR A 240 3.06 11.88 20.73
N ALA A 241 4.01 11.75 21.66
CA ALA A 241 4.27 10.45 22.28
C ALA A 241 3.04 9.92 23.04
N GLU A 242 2.33 10.81 23.73
CA GLU A 242 1.11 10.49 24.49
C GLU A 242 -0.04 10.10 23.55
N GLU A 243 -0.34 10.94 22.55
CA GLU A 243 -1.38 10.67 21.56
C GLU A 243 -1.10 9.38 20.78
N GLY A 244 0.16 9.12 20.47
CA GLY A 244 0.61 7.91 19.78
C GLY A 244 0.43 6.65 20.62
N ALA A 245 0.75 6.70 21.92
CA ALA A 245 0.57 5.57 22.83
C ALA A 245 -0.92 5.23 23.05
N GLU A 246 -1.76 6.26 23.22
CA GLU A 246 -3.21 6.09 23.34
C GLU A 246 -3.81 5.52 22.06
N SER A 247 -3.49 6.11 20.90
CA SER A 247 -3.95 5.64 19.59
C SER A 247 -3.54 4.21 19.32
N ALA A 248 -2.30 3.82 19.62
CA ALA A 248 -1.80 2.47 19.38
C ALA A 248 -2.55 1.41 20.21
N THR A 249 -2.92 1.74 21.44
CA THR A 249 -3.69 0.83 22.31
C THR A 249 -5.08 0.58 21.74
N ILE A 250 -5.82 1.65 21.43
CA ILE A 250 -7.18 1.56 20.87
C ILE A 250 -7.18 0.85 19.51
N LEU A 251 -6.23 1.22 18.64
CA LEU A 251 -6.14 0.65 17.29
C LEU A 251 -5.81 -0.83 17.28
N SER A 252 -5.05 -1.34 18.26
CA SER A 252 -4.76 -2.77 18.36
C SER A 252 -6.04 -3.60 18.51
N ASP A 253 -6.91 -3.18 19.43
CA ASP A 253 -8.17 -3.88 19.71
C ASP A 253 -9.17 -3.69 18.57
N ALA A 254 -9.33 -2.46 18.09
CA ALA A 254 -10.26 -2.14 17.00
C ALA A 254 -9.90 -2.84 15.68
N ASN A 255 -8.61 -2.89 15.31
CA ASN A 255 -8.17 -3.59 14.10
C ASN A 255 -8.38 -5.11 14.22
N THR A 256 -8.06 -5.70 15.37
CA THR A 256 -8.27 -7.13 15.60
C THR A 256 -9.75 -7.49 15.47
N TYR A 257 -10.62 -6.73 16.14
CA TYR A 257 -12.06 -6.94 16.07
C TYR A 257 -12.63 -6.70 14.66
N ARG A 258 -12.16 -5.64 13.96
CA ARG A 258 -12.51 -5.37 12.56
C ARG A 258 -12.17 -6.56 11.67
N ASP A 259 -10.94 -7.05 11.71
CA ASP A 259 -10.48 -8.11 10.82
C ASP A 259 -11.26 -9.41 11.08
N GLU A 260 -11.50 -9.76 12.36
CA GLU A 260 -12.31 -10.93 12.71
C GLU A 260 -13.75 -10.82 12.23
N MET A 261 -14.41 -9.69 12.48
CA MET A 261 -15.81 -9.50 12.11
C MET A 261 -15.99 -9.39 10.60
N MET A 262 -15.06 -8.74 9.89
CA MET A 262 -15.07 -8.68 8.44
C MET A 262 -15.04 -10.06 7.81
N VAL A 263 -14.11 -10.93 8.25
CA VAL A 263 -14.06 -12.31 7.78
C VAL A 263 -15.41 -13.01 8.04
N LYS A 264 -15.96 -12.89 9.26
CA LYS A 264 -17.25 -13.52 9.61
C LYS A 264 -18.42 -13.00 8.77
N PHE A 265 -18.47 -11.70 8.48
CA PHE A 265 -19.52 -11.11 7.64
C PHE A 265 -19.38 -11.56 6.18
N ILE A 266 -18.17 -11.55 5.62
CA ILE A 266 -17.93 -11.98 4.24
C ILE A 266 -18.27 -13.47 4.08
N THR A 267 -17.81 -14.34 4.99
CA THR A 267 -18.09 -15.78 4.91
C THR A 267 -19.52 -16.15 5.30
N GLY A 268 -20.30 -15.20 5.85
CA GLY A 268 -21.66 -15.43 6.33
C GLY A 268 -21.75 -16.19 7.67
N THR A 269 -20.64 -16.35 8.38
CA THR A 269 -20.61 -16.93 9.73
C THR A 269 -21.33 -16.02 10.73
N GLU A 270 -21.26 -14.70 10.53
CA GLU A 270 -22.10 -13.71 11.22
C GLU A 270 -23.01 -13.02 10.19
N PRO A 271 -24.32 -12.88 10.46
CA PRO A 271 -25.22 -12.17 9.55
C PRO A 271 -24.98 -10.66 9.59
N LEU A 272 -25.08 -9.99 8.43
CA LEU A 272 -24.95 -8.52 8.32
C LEU A 272 -25.99 -7.72 9.11
N SER A 273 -27.07 -8.35 9.59
CA SER A 273 -28.00 -7.73 10.55
C SER A 273 -27.33 -7.35 11.88
N LYS A 274 -26.13 -7.88 12.15
CA LYS A 274 -25.31 -7.59 13.34
C LYS A 274 -24.29 -6.46 13.13
N PHE A 275 -24.30 -5.83 11.96
CA PHE A 275 -23.41 -4.71 11.65
C PHE A 275 -23.53 -3.56 12.67
N ASP A 276 -24.75 -3.24 13.12
CA ASP A 276 -24.96 -2.15 14.08
C ASP A 276 -24.31 -2.47 15.45
N SER A 277 -24.28 -3.76 15.84
CA SER A 277 -23.53 -4.21 17.02
C SER A 277 -22.02 -4.08 16.80
N TYR A 278 -21.53 -4.44 15.61
CA TYR A 278 -20.13 -4.24 15.23
C TYR A 278 -19.72 -2.77 15.35
N GLN A 279 -20.51 -1.83 14.80
CA GLN A 279 -20.24 -0.39 14.93
C GLN A 279 -20.24 0.06 16.40
N SER A 280 -21.21 -0.40 17.19
CA SER A 280 -21.25 -0.07 18.61
C SER A 280 -20.00 -0.55 19.36
N THR A 281 -19.47 -1.73 19.05
CA THR A 281 -18.25 -2.25 19.66
C THR A 281 -17.01 -1.47 19.20
N ILE A 282 -16.89 -1.19 17.90
CA ILE A 282 -15.82 -0.35 17.34
C ILE A 282 -15.77 1.03 18.00
N ASN A 283 -16.92 1.69 18.12
CA ASN A 283 -17.01 3.00 18.78
C ASN A 283 -16.71 2.86 20.28
N GLY A 284 -17.12 1.76 20.91
CA GLY A 284 -16.82 1.43 22.30
C GLY A 284 -15.32 1.25 22.61
N PHE A 285 -14.49 0.92 21.62
CA PHE A 285 -13.02 0.93 21.79
C PHE A 285 -12.43 2.34 21.85
N GLY A 286 -13.16 3.38 21.41
CA GLY A 286 -12.69 4.76 21.39
C GLY A 286 -12.17 5.24 20.03
N ILE A 287 -12.62 4.65 18.92
CA ILE A 287 -12.19 5.08 17.57
C ILE A 287 -12.48 6.56 17.30
N ASP A 288 -13.60 7.10 17.79
CA ASP A 288 -13.91 8.52 17.66
C ASP A 288 -12.84 9.39 18.35
N GLN A 289 -12.33 8.96 19.50
CA GLN A 289 -11.24 9.65 20.20
C GLN A 289 -9.95 9.62 19.37
N VAL A 290 -9.62 8.48 18.77
CA VAL A 290 -8.46 8.36 17.89
C VAL A 290 -8.60 9.30 16.69
N CYS A 291 -9.76 9.37 16.05
CA CYS A 291 -10.04 10.33 14.99
C CYS A 291 -9.78 11.78 15.43
N GLU A 292 -10.22 12.18 16.63
CA GLU A 292 -9.96 13.52 17.19
C GLU A 292 -8.45 13.80 17.43
N LEU A 293 -7.68 12.79 17.85
CA LEU A 293 -6.22 12.89 18.00
C LEU A 293 -5.55 13.14 16.64
N TYR A 294 -5.96 12.39 15.61
CA TYR A 294 -5.48 12.60 14.25
C TYR A 294 -5.92 13.94 13.65
N GLU A 295 -7.12 14.44 13.95
CA GLU A 295 -7.55 15.80 13.59
C GLU A 295 -6.67 16.87 14.24
N THR A 296 -6.32 16.67 15.51
CA THR A 296 -5.41 17.57 16.24
C THR A 296 -4.02 17.58 15.58
N ALA A 297 -3.51 16.41 15.20
CA ALA A 297 -2.27 16.29 14.47
C ALA A 297 -2.33 16.91 13.06
N LEU A 298 -3.46 16.79 12.38
CA LEU A 298 -3.71 17.44 11.09
C LEU A 298 -3.70 18.96 11.23
N LYS A 299 -4.35 19.51 12.27
CA LYS A 299 -4.30 20.94 12.58
C LYS A 299 -2.89 21.42 12.86
N ARG A 300 -2.04 20.62 13.54
CA ARG A 300 -0.61 20.95 13.72
C ARG A 300 0.16 20.90 12.42
N TYR A 301 -0.09 19.89 11.58
CA TYR A 301 0.55 19.73 10.27
C TYR A 301 0.27 20.94 9.37
N ASN A 302 -0.98 21.38 9.28
CA ASN A 302 -1.41 22.52 8.43
C ASN A 302 -0.88 23.89 8.90
N LYS A 303 -0.25 23.98 10.08
CA LYS A 303 0.36 25.21 10.61
C LYS A 303 1.87 25.30 10.37
N ARG A 304 2.49 24.25 9.83
CA ARG A 304 3.93 24.20 9.50
C ARG A 304 4.20 24.94 8.18
#